data_AF-A0A0G4FGW3-F1
#
_entry.id   AF-A0A0G4FGW3-F1
#
_cell.length_a   1.000
_cell.length_b   1.000
_cell.length_c   1.000
_cell.angle_alpha   90.00
_cell.angle_beta   90.00
_cell.angle_gamma   90.00
#
_symmetry.space_group_name_H-M   'P 1'
#
loop_
_entity.id
_entity.type
_entity.pdbx_description
1 polymer ?
#
loop_
_entity_poly.entity_id
_entity_poly.type
_entity_poly.pdbx_seq_one_letter_code
_entity_poly.pdbx_strand_id
1 'polypeptide(L)'
;MMSGLEQKHSEISCLMYRLSALDPSDLSSHDCSLHMIAALDQYAKLRATLKALVKSATFPAPRTDASAKLEDLPADAMGRLQTSTDLTSVGRLKTTARLIKSHIRDALRSRLTDATDKAGLRGVVRFAPQLGDGGALKALWLMEEGGDWGEVGDGLRFAGQSGYCQLPITIDARDLQKHDTKTAYVSMPRVAAQWMIVGRHVVFRRRDGQQDGTFELFRDPTTNEIRAIRDEPDFAVTLNPPLSTDHVHPLQQHPFQQHLKRDDPPVRSAIGYTLHGQGGWVAIGLEYAETSVSTFIVDVIMYYHSCTHIDVHHIHGIQMEIDCGVRGGYLDTLLTRSPHTPLEGCSAVVTTEEVPVGSAYQTHLLTAFDDPFIAWVQFRVRLDHHQTVTAVLATTEQPVGSPYDAFPVRHPQTTARARRSLGFIAPVFLDGQTP
;
A
#
# COMPACT_ATOMS: atom_id res chain seq x y z
N MET A 1 -15.86 -18.94 -8.57
CA MET A 1 -15.32 -19.19 -9.92
C MET A 1 -13.86 -19.65 -9.88
N MET A 2 -12.98 -18.99 -9.10
CA MET A 2 -11.56 -19.37 -8.98
C MET A 2 -11.28 -20.74 -8.35
N SER A 3 -12.03 -21.16 -7.32
CA SER A 3 -11.85 -22.48 -6.67
C SER A 3 -12.01 -23.65 -7.65
N GLY A 4 -12.93 -23.51 -8.61
CA GLY A 4 -13.11 -24.50 -9.68
C GLY A 4 -11.94 -24.55 -10.66
N LEU A 5 -11.26 -23.43 -10.89
CA LEU A 5 -10.10 -23.35 -11.80
C LEU A 5 -8.86 -23.99 -11.18
N GLU A 6 -8.63 -23.75 -9.89
CA GLU A 6 -7.52 -24.35 -9.12
C GLU A 6 -7.69 -25.86 -8.99
N GLN A 7 -8.92 -26.32 -8.70
CA GLN A 7 -9.24 -27.75 -8.67
C GLN A 7 -9.02 -28.41 -10.03
N LYS A 8 -9.47 -27.78 -11.12
CA LYS A 8 -9.26 -28.28 -12.49
C LYS A 8 -7.79 -28.30 -12.90
N HIS A 9 -7.01 -27.28 -12.52
CA HIS A 9 -5.57 -27.24 -12.77
C HIS A 9 -4.83 -28.35 -11.99
N SER A 10 -5.21 -28.59 -10.74
CA SER A 10 -4.66 -29.67 -9.90
C SER A 10 -4.96 -31.06 -10.48
N GLU A 11 -6.21 -31.30 -10.90
CA GLU A 11 -6.64 -32.54 -11.57
C GLU A 11 -5.81 -32.82 -12.84
N ILE A 12 -5.60 -31.80 -13.68
CA ILE A 12 -4.85 -31.92 -14.93
C ILE A 12 -3.35 -32.12 -14.67
N SER A 13 -2.79 -31.40 -13.70
CA SER A 13 -1.38 -31.54 -13.32
C SER A 13 -1.10 -32.94 -12.75
N CYS A 14 -2.01 -33.48 -11.95
CA CYS A 14 -1.93 -34.83 -11.41
C CYS A 14 -2.02 -35.90 -12.52
N LEU A 15 -2.93 -35.74 -13.48
CA LEU A 15 -3.02 -36.62 -14.65
C LEU A 15 -1.76 -36.57 -15.53
N MET A 16 -1.22 -35.38 -15.77
CA MET A 16 0.02 -35.20 -16.52
C MET A 16 1.23 -35.81 -15.81
N TYR A 17 1.32 -35.69 -14.48
CA TYR A 17 2.36 -36.32 -13.69
C TYR A 17 2.28 -37.85 -13.74
N ARG A 18 1.06 -38.40 -13.58
CA ARG A 18 0.82 -39.86 -13.70
C ARG A 18 1.18 -40.38 -15.09
N LEU A 19 0.83 -39.65 -16.15
CA LEU A 19 1.22 -39.98 -17.53
C LEU A 19 2.73 -39.90 -17.74
N SER A 20 3.44 -39.04 -17.01
CA SER A 20 4.90 -38.90 -17.12
C SER A 20 5.69 -39.95 -16.33
N ALA A 21 5.05 -40.62 -15.37
CA ALA A 21 5.64 -41.64 -14.50
C ALA A 21 5.42 -43.08 -15.01
N LEU A 22 4.65 -43.26 -16.10
CA LEU A 22 4.45 -44.56 -16.73
C LEU A 22 5.70 -44.98 -17.52
N ASP A 23 6.13 -46.22 -17.32
CA ASP A 23 7.21 -46.82 -18.11
C ASP A 23 6.73 -47.01 -19.55
N PRO A 24 7.53 -46.70 -20.58
CA PRO A 24 7.13 -46.88 -21.97
C PRO A 24 6.70 -48.32 -22.33
N SER A 25 7.16 -49.31 -21.56
CA SER A 25 6.75 -50.72 -21.70
C SER A 25 5.31 -51.00 -21.25
N ASP A 26 4.73 -50.14 -20.39
CA ASP A 26 3.34 -50.24 -19.89
C ASP A 26 2.30 -49.57 -20.82
N LEU A 27 2.75 -48.88 -21.88
CA LEU A 27 1.91 -48.15 -22.84
C LEU A 27 1.02 -49.05 -23.72
N SER A 28 1.22 -50.37 -23.68
CA SER A 28 0.40 -51.34 -24.44
C SER A 28 -0.89 -51.75 -23.74
N SER A 29 -1.09 -51.33 -22.48
CA SER A 29 -2.26 -51.70 -21.67
C SER A 29 -3.49 -50.84 -22.00
N HIS A 30 -4.65 -51.49 -22.07
CA HIS A 30 -5.99 -50.87 -22.15
C HIS A 30 -6.19 -49.75 -21.12
N ASP A 31 -5.58 -49.86 -19.93
CA ASP A 31 -5.67 -48.85 -18.88
C ASP A 31 -5.00 -47.52 -19.25
N CYS A 32 -3.95 -47.55 -20.08
CA CYS A 32 -3.29 -46.34 -20.55
C CYS A 32 -4.18 -45.55 -21.52
N SER A 33 -4.94 -46.26 -22.36
CA SER A 33 -5.93 -45.65 -23.25
C SER A 33 -7.05 -44.95 -22.49
N LEU A 34 -7.53 -45.57 -21.40
CA LEU A 34 -8.56 -44.97 -20.53
C LEU A 34 -8.06 -43.71 -19.82
N HIS A 35 -6.80 -43.72 -19.35
CA HIS A 35 -6.19 -42.54 -18.73
C HIS A 35 -5.97 -41.40 -19.74
N MET A 36 -5.62 -41.72 -21.00
CA MET A 36 -5.53 -40.72 -22.07
C MET A 36 -6.89 -40.16 -22.47
N ILE A 37 -7.94 -40.99 -22.56
CA ILE A 37 -9.31 -40.51 -22.83
C ILE A 37 -9.78 -39.57 -21.71
N ALA A 38 -9.54 -39.94 -20.45
CA ALA A 38 -9.87 -39.10 -19.31
C ALA A 38 -9.09 -37.77 -19.32
N ALA A 39 -7.81 -37.80 -19.70
CA ALA A 39 -7.00 -36.60 -19.85
C ALA A 39 -7.48 -35.70 -21.01
N LEU A 40 -7.90 -36.28 -22.14
CA LEU A 40 -8.46 -35.54 -23.28
C LEU A 40 -9.81 -34.90 -22.96
N ASP A 41 -10.69 -35.60 -22.22
CA ASP A 41 -11.97 -35.04 -21.76
C ASP A 41 -11.76 -33.90 -20.75
N GLN A 42 -10.85 -34.06 -19.79
CA GLN A 42 -10.45 -33.00 -18.86
C GLN A 42 -9.83 -31.80 -19.59
N TYR A 43 -9.04 -32.05 -20.63
CA TYR A 43 -8.46 -31.00 -21.47
C TYR A 43 -9.53 -30.25 -22.29
N ALA A 44 -10.53 -30.95 -22.84
CA ALA A 44 -11.66 -30.32 -23.51
C ALA A 44 -12.48 -29.43 -22.55
N LYS A 45 -12.71 -29.90 -21.32
CA LYS A 45 -13.35 -29.12 -20.24
C LYS A 45 -12.52 -27.90 -19.84
N LEU A 46 -11.18 -28.03 -19.75
CA LEU A 46 -10.29 -26.91 -19.50
C LEU A 46 -10.34 -25.90 -20.65
N ARG A 47 -10.30 -26.35 -21.91
CA ARG A 47 -10.41 -25.49 -23.10
C ARG A 47 -11.71 -24.71 -23.09
N ALA A 48 -12.84 -25.35 -22.77
CA ALA A 48 -14.13 -24.68 -22.65
C ALA A 48 -14.14 -23.64 -21.52
N THR A 49 -13.58 -23.99 -20.36
CA THR A 49 -13.47 -23.09 -19.21
C THR A 49 -12.56 -21.89 -19.51
N LEU A 50 -11.42 -22.10 -20.16
CA LEU A 50 -10.52 -21.04 -20.61
C LEU A 50 -11.18 -20.15 -21.67
N LYS A 51 -11.92 -20.73 -22.62
CA LYS A 51 -12.68 -19.96 -23.62
C LYS A 51 -13.73 -19.08 -22.94
N ALA A 52 -14.41 -19.60 -21.91
CA ALA A 52 -15.34 -18.83 -21.09
C ALA A 52 -14.64 -17.73 -20.29
N LEU A 53 -13.47 -18.01 -19.70
CA LEU A 53 -12.70 -17.06 -18.91
C LEU A 53 -12.12 -15.91 -19.75
N VAL A 54 -11.57 -16.22 -20.93
CA VAL A 54 -11.10 -15.23 -21.91
C VAL A 54 -12.25 -14.37 -22.41
N LYS A 55 -13.42 -15.00 -22.68
CA LYS A 55 -14.63 -14.29 -23.11
C LYS A 55 -15.23 -13.42 -22.00
N SER A 56 -15.13 -13.83 -20.73
CA SER A 56 -15.57 -13.00 -19.60
C SER A 56 -14.57 -11.90 -19.25
N ALA A 57 -13.30 -12.07 -19.60
CA ALA A 57 -12.24 -11.08 -19.39
C ALA A 57 -12.21 -9.99 -20.48
N THR A 58 -12.99 -10.12 -21.56
CA THR A 58 -13.03 -9.16 -22.67
C THR A 58 -14.36 -8.37 -22.67
N PHE A 59 -14.34 -7.16 -22.12
CA PHE A 59 -15.29 -6.08 -22.46
C PHE A 59 -14.68 -5.19 -23.57
N PRO A 60 -15.51 -4.53 -24.39
CA PRO A 60 -15.44 -4.64 -25.84
C PRO A 60 -14.16 -4.00 -26.42
N ALA A 61 -13.10 -4.80 -26.55
CA ALA A 61 -11.96 -4.50 -27.39
C ALA A 61 -11.90 -5.51 -28.54
N PRO A 62 -11.35 -5.12 -29.72
CA PRO A 62 -11.36 -5.96 -30.91
C PRO A 62 -10.67 -7.30 -30.61
N ARG A 63 -11.26 -8.39 -31.11
CA ARG A 63 -10.69 -9.74 -31.02
C ARG A 63 -9.21 -9.69 -31.39
N THR A 64 -8.34 -9.96 -30.42
CA THR A 64 -6.91 -10.15 -30.71
C THR A 64 -6.69 -11.48 -31.43
N ASP A 65 -5.66 -11.54 -32.28
CA ASP A 65 -5.22 -12.72 -33.05
C ASP A 65 -5.10 -14.03 -32.22
N ALA A 66 -5.00 -13.91 -30.89
CA ALA A 66 -4.96 -15.02 -29.95
C ALA A 66 -6.27 -15.83 -29.87
N SER A 67 -7.44 -15.17 -30.00
CA SER A 67 -8.73 -15.87 -30.02
C SER A 67 -8.92 -16.69 -31.29
N ALA A 68 -8.39 -16.22 -32.43
CA ALA A 68 -8.46 -16.91 -33.71
C ALA A 68 -7.60 -18.19 -33.70
N LYS A 69 -6.39 -18.12 -33.15
CA LYS A 69 -5.48 -19.27 -33.05
C LYS A 69 -5.97 -20.41 -32.13
N LEU A 70 -6.87 -20.11 -31.19
CA LEU A 70 -7.50 -21.14 -30.35
C LEU A 70 -8.67 -21.84 -31.07
N GLU A 71 -9.22 -21.26 -32.13
CA GLU A 71 -10.27 -21.84 -32.98
C GLU A 71 -9.70 -22.75 -34.08
N ASP A 72 -8.44 -22.53 -34.48
CA ASP A 72 -7.76 -23.25 -35.58
C ASP A 72 -7.19 -24.64 -35.24
N LEU A 73 -7.60 -25.27 -34.14
CA LEU A 73 -7.26 -26.69 -33.90
C LEU A 73 -8.28 -27.57 -34.63
N PRO A 74 -7.91 -28.21 -35.76
CA PRO A 74 -8.87 -28.93 -36.60
C PRO A 74 -9.43 -30.13 -35.85
N ALA A 75 -10.72 -30.41 -36.00
CA ALA A 75 -11.39 -31.55 -35.37
C ALA A 75 -10.71 -32.90 -35.71
N ASP A 76 -10.06 -32.99 -36.87
CA ASP A 76 -9.21 -34.12 -37.30
C ASP A 76 -8.01 -34.36 -36.36
N ALA A 77 -7.40 -33.31 -35.80
CA ALA A 77 -6.29 -33.46 -34.86
C ALA A 77 -6.72 -34.14 -33.55
N MET A 78 -7.98 -33.93 -33.10
CA MET A 78 -8.55 -34.62 -31.94
C MET A 78 -8.97 -36.06 -32.26
N GLY A 79 -9.47 -36.34 -33.46
CA GLY A 79 -9.80 -37.70 -33.91
C GLY A 79 -8.57 -38.61 -34.06
N ARG A 80 -7.44 -38.05 -34.51
CA ARG A 80 -6.15 -38.77 -34.61
C ARG A 80 -5.48 -39.03 -33.26
N LEU A 81 -5.78 -38.23 -32.23
CA LEU A 81 -5.28 -38.43 -30.87
C LEU A 81 -5.99 -39.61 -30.14
N GLN A 82 -7.21 -39.96 -30.55
CA GLN A 82 -7.95 -41.09 -29.97
C GLN A 82 -7.50 -42.46 -30.51
N THR A 83 -6.81 -42.50 -31.64
CA THR A 83 -6.50 -43.74 -32.37
C THR A 83 -5.00 -44.09 -32.39
N SER A 84 -4.13 -43.20 -31.90
CA SER A 84 -2.68 -43.37 -31.99
C SER A 84 -1.95 -43.00 -30.70
N THR A 85 -1.43 -44.02 -30.02
CA THR A 85 -0.37 -43.99 -28.99
C THR A 85 1.02 -43.74 -29.60
N ASP A 86 1.14 -42.98 -30.69
CA ASP A 86 2.45 -42.60 -31.24
C ASP A 86 3.10 -41.53 -30.36
N LEU A 87 4.40 -41.70 -30.04
CA LEU A 87 5.26 -40.71 -29.39
C LEU A 87 5.11 -39.30 -29.99
N THR A 88 4.87 -39.20 -31.30
CA THR A 88 4.65 -37.96 -32.02
C THR A 88 3.40 -37.23 -31.51
N SER A 89 2.32 -37.95 -31.23
CA SER A 89 1.07 -37.41 -30.67
C SER A 89 1.27 -36.90 -29.24
N VAL A 90 2.01 -37.65 -28.41
CA VAL A 90 2.38 -37.22 -27.05
C VAL A 90 3.30 -35.99 -27.09
N GLY A 91 4.24 -35.94 -28.03
CA GLY A 91 5.12 -34.80 -28.27
C GLY A 91 4.33 -33.54 -28.66
N ARG A 92 3.37 -33.67 -29.58
CA ARG A 92 2.46 -32.57 -29.96
C ARG A 92 1.62 -32.10 -28.78
N LEU A 93 1.07 -33.02 -27.98
CA LEU A 93 0.30 -32.67 -26.79
C LEU A 93 1.16 -31.90 -25.77
N LYS A 94 2.39 -32.35 -25.48
CA LYS A 94 3.32 -31.66 -24.58
C LYS A 94 3.63 -30.24 -25.09
N THR A 95 3.87 -30.07 -26.38
CA THR A 95 4.13 -28.75 -26.98
C THR A 95 2.90 -27.85 -26.90
N THR A 96 1.72 -28.34 -27.26
CA THR A 96 0.46 -27.57 -27.16
C THR A 96 0.16 -27.19 -25.71
N ALA A 97 0.36 -28.09 -24.74
CA ALA A 97 0.18 -27.81 -23.32
C ALA A 97 1.14 -26.71 -22.83
N ARG A 98 2.41 -26.72 -23.25
CA ARG A 98 3.38 -25.65 -22.94
C ARG A 98 2.97 -24.30 -23.53
N LEU A 99 2.50 -24.28 -24.78
CA LEU A 99 2.02 -23.06 -25.43
C LEU A 99 0.80 -22.49 -24.70
N ILE A 100 -0.17 -23.34 -24.36
CA ILE A 100 -1.36 -22.92 -23.60
C ILE A 100 -0.96 -22.38 -22.22
N LYS A 101 -0.05 -23.07 -21.53
CA LYS A 101 0.46 -22.60 -20.23
C LYS A 101 1.11 -21.23 -20.35
N SER A 102 1.91 -21.00 -21.39
CA SER A 102 2.51 -19.68 -21.66
C SER A 102 1.44 -18.62 -21.90
N HIS A 103 0.46 -18.90 -22.77
CA HIS A 103 -0.61 -17.96 -23.07
C HIS A 103 -1.47 -17.59 -21.86
N ILE A 104 -1.82 -18.57 -21.02
CA ILE A 104 -2.56 -18.32 -19.78
C ILE A 104 -1.73 -17.42 -18.86
N ARG A 105 -0.44 -17.72 -18.71
CA ARG A 105 0.46 -16.90 -17.88
C ARG A 105 0.54 -15.46 -18.38
N ASP A 106 0.67 -15.27 -19.69
CA ASP A 106 0.76 -13.94 -20.28
C ASP A 106 -0.56 -13.17 -20.12
N ALA A 107 -1.70 -13.84 -20.30
CA ALA A 107 -3.02 -13.25 -20.06
C ALA A 107 -3.23 -12.87 -18.59
N LEU A 108 -2.81 -13.73 -17.65
CA LEU A 108 -2.85 -13.44 -16.21
C LEU A 108 -1.98 -12.25 -15.85
N ARG A 109 -0.78 -12.14 -16.43
CA ARG A 109 0.11 -11.00 -16.21
C ARG A 109 -0.47 -9.70 -16.76
N SER A 110 -1.02 -9.73 -17.97
CA SER A 110 -1.69 -8.55 -18.56
C SER A 110 -2.84 -8.08 -17.66
N ARG A 111 -3.69 -9.01 -17.22
CA ARG A 111 -4.80 -8.70 -16.32
C ARG A 111 -4.32 -8.17 -14.97
N LEU A 112 -3.23 -8.72 -14.44
CA LEU A 112 -2.63 -8.24 -13.19
C LEU A 112 -2.16 -6.79 -13.34
N THR A 113 -1.51 -6.44 -14.45
CA THR A 113 -1.13 -5.05 -14.76
C THR A 113 -2.36 -4.14 -14.80
N ASP A 114 -3.42 -4.53 -15.51
CA ASP A 114 -4.66 -3.75 -15.58
C ASP A 114 -5.31 -3.58 -14.20
N ALA A 115 -5.28 -4.62 -13.37
CA ALA A 115 -5.84 -4.58 -12.01
C ALA A 115 -5.01 -3.67 -11.09
N THR A 116 -3.68 -3.69 -11.20
CA THR A 116 -2.79 -2.76 -10.48
C THR A 116 -3.05 -1.31 -10.88
N ASP A 117 -3.26 -1.05 -12.17
CA ASP A 117 -3.60 0.28 -12.66
C ASP A 117 -4.96 0.75 -12.12
N LYS A 118 -5.98 -0.13 -12.13
CA LYS A 118 -7.31 0.16 -11.55
C LYS A 118 -7.30 0.38 -10.05
N ALA A 119 -6.40 -0.28 -9.33
CA ALA A 119 -6.16 -0.05 -7.91
C ALA A 119 -5.43 1.29 -7.62
N GLY A 120 -5.14 2.09 -8.66
CA GLY A 120 -4.43 3.36 -8.51
C GLY A 120 -2.95 3.19 -8.19
N LEU A 121 -2.37 2.00 -8.41
CA LEU A 121 -0.98 1.68 -8.07
C LEU A 121 -0.03 1.72 -9.27
N ARG A 122 -0.50 2.25 -10.42
CA ARG A 122 0.32 2.44 -11.61
C ARG A 122 1.58 3.24 -11.29
N GLY A 123 2.75 2.68 -11.63
CA GLY A 123 4.04 3.31 -11.35
C GLY A 123 4.48 3.27 -9.88
N VAL A 124 3.62 2.80 -8.96
CA VAL A 124 3.93 2.65 -7.52
C VAL A 124 4.30 1.20 -7.21
N VAL A 125 3.56 0.25 -7.76
CA VAL A 125 3.77 -1.19 -7.54
C VAL A 125 3.96 -1.90 -8.87
N ARG A 126 4.88 -2.87 -8.88
CA ARG A 126 4.95 -3.91 -9.91
C ARG A 126 5.14 -5.27 -9.26
N PHE A 127 4.64 -6.31 -9.91
CA PHE A 127 4.85 -7.67 -9.46
C PHE A 127 6.08 -8.31 -10.11
N ALA A 128 6.79 -9.14 -9.36
CA ALA A 128 8.00 -9.79 -9.83
C ALA A 128 7.68 -10.71 -11.03
N PRO A 129 8.45 -10.65 -12.13
CA PRO A 129 8.18 -11.46 -13.33
C PRO A 129 8.29 -12.96 -13.05
N GLN A 130 9.09 -13.36 -12.06
CA GLN A 130 9.28 -14.74 -11.62
C GLN A 130 8.19 -15.27 -10.67
N LEU A 131 7.11 -14.54 -10.42
CA LEU A 131 5.98 -15.09 -9.67
C LEU A 131 5.47 -16.36 -10.34
N GLY A 132 5.43 -17.44 -9.57
CA GLY A 132 4.80 -18.69 -10.00
C GLY A 132 3.30 -18.50 -10.26
N ASP A 133 2.69 -19.46 -10.95
CA ASP A 133 1.30 -19.35 -11.39
C ASP A 133 0.33 -19.08 -10.19
N GLY A 134 0.57 -19.72 -9.03
CA GLY A 134 -0.21 -19.45 -7.80
C GLY A 134 0.05 -18.07 -7.18
N GLY A 135 1.28 -17.56 -7.26
CA GLY A 135 1.62 -16.20 -6.80
C GLY A 135 0.95 -15.13 -7.65
N ALA A 136 0.90 -15.33 -8.97
CA ALA A 136 0.20 -14.43 -9.89
C ALA A 136 -1.32 -14.40 -9.63
N LEU A 137 -1.95 -15.55 -9.36
CA LEU A 137 -3.37 -15.60 -8.98
C LEU A 137 -3.65 -14.91 -7.65
N LYS A 138 -2.77 -15.08 -6.67
CA LYS A 138 -2.88 -14.40 -5.37
C LYS A 138 -2.71 -12.89 -5.50
N ALA A 139 -1.74 -12.43 -6.27
CA ALA A 139 -1.54 -11.03 -6.60
C ALA A 139 -2.76 -10.44 -7.31
N LEU A 140 -3.32 -11.15 -8.28
CA LEU A 140 -4.52 -10.73 -8.99
C LEU A 140 -5.72 -10.59 -8.05
N TRP A 141 -5.92 -11.57 -7.17
CA TRP A 141 -6.96 -11.50 -6.14
C TRP A 141 -6.78 -10.28 -5.22
N LEU A 142 -5.54 -10.00 -4.77
CA LEU A 142 -5.27 -8.82 -3.93
C LEU A 142 -5.59 -7.49 -4.62
N MET A 143 -5.36 -7.39 -5.93
CA MET A 143 -5.63 -6.16 -6.69
C MET A 143 -7.11 -5.98 -7.01
N GLU A 144 -7.86 -7.07 -7.24
CA GLU A 144 -9.28 -6.98 -7.63
C GLU A 144 -10.23 -7.02 -6.42
N GLU A 145 -9.85 -7.75 -5.37
CA GLU A 145 -10.74 -8.13 -4.26
C GLU A 145 -10.11 -7.84 -2.88
N GLY A 146 -8.86 -7.37 -2.84
CA GLY A 146 -8.16 -7.03 -1.60
C GLY A 146 -8.65 -5.73 -0.95
N GLY A 147 -9.56 -5.00 -1.61
CA GLY A 147 -10.04 -3.70 -1.16
C GLY A 147 -9.31 -2.54 -1.83
N ASP A 148 -9.58 -1.33 -1.36
CA ASP A 148 -8.95 -0.12 -1.85
C ASP A 148 -7.48 -0.05 -1.40
N TRP A 149 -6.59 0.36 -2.30
CA TRP A 149 -5.16 0.52 -2.07
C TRP A 149 -4.72 1.99 -2.01
N GLY A 150 -5.66 2.95 -2.13
CA GLY A 150 -5.36 4.38 -2.17
C GLY A 150 -4.44 4.84 -1.04
N GLU A 151 -4.82 4.57 0.21
CA GLU A 151 -4.07 4.97 1.41
C GLU A 151 -2.63 4.40 1.44
N VAL A 152 -2.47 3.12 1.07
CA VAL A 152 -1.15 2.46 0.99
C VAL A 152 -0.33 2.97 -0.19
N GLY A 153 -0.97 3.23 -1.32
CA GLY A 153 -0.35 3.83 -2.50
C GLY A 153 0.20 5.22 -2.18
N ASP A 154 -0.55 6.02 -1.44
CA ASP A 154 -0.15 7.36 -0.99
C ASP A 154 1.00 7.30 0.00
N GLY A 155 0.97 6.39 0.98
CA GLY A 155 2.11 6.14 1.86
C GLY A 155 3.39 5.72 1.11
N LEU A 156 3.27 4.90 0.06
CA LEU A 156 4.41 4.52 -0.79
C LEU A 156 4.93 5.69 -1.65
N ARG A 157 4.04 6.52 -2.20
CA ARG A 157 4.43 7.74 -2.93
C ARG A 157 5.17 8.70 -2.03
N PHE A 158 4.63 8.94 -0.82
CA PHE A 158 5.28 9.76 0.19
C PHE A 158 6.67 9.21 0.56
N ALA A 159 6.78 7.91 0.82
CA ALA A 159 8.07 7.25 1.07
C ALA A 159 9.06 7.43 -0.08
N GLY A 160 8.61 7.34 -1.33
CA GLY A 160 9.42 7.56 -2.52
C GLY A 160 9.90 9.01 -2.64
N GLN A 161 9.00 9.97 -2.42
CA GLN A 161 9.29 11.41 -2.39
C GLN A 161 10.29 11.77 -1.28
N SER A 162 10.22 11.09 -0.13
CA SER A 162 11.19 11.23 0.97
C SER A 162 12.48 10.44 0.76
N GLY A 163 12.64 9.71 -0.35
CA GLY A 163 13.85 8.97 -0.69
C GLY A 163 14.04 7.62 0.02
N TYR A 164 13.00 7.07 0.63
CA TYR A 164 13.06 5.80 1.39
C TYR A 164 12.73 4.56 0.56
N CYS A 165 12.12 4.73 -0.61
CA CYS A 165 11.94 3.65 -1.57
C CYS A 165 12.11 4.15 -3.00
N GLN A 166 12.36 3.23 -3.93
CA GLN A 166 12.35 3.52 -5.36
C GLN A 166 11.06 2.96 -5.96
N LEU A 167 10.25 3.85 -6.54
CA LEU A 167 9.03 3.47 -7.22
C LEU A 167 9.30 3.14 -8.69
N PRO A 168 8.64 2.11 -9.26
CA PRO A 168 7.74 1.18 -8.59
C PRO A 168 8.48 0.14 -7.71
N ILE A 169 7.95 -0.16 -6.52
CA ILE A 169 8.43 -1.27 -5.69
C ILE A 169 8.08 -2.61 -6.35
N THR A 170 8.88 -3.64 -6.07
CA THR A 170 8.66 -4.98 -6.65
C THR A 170 8.10 -5.95 -5.62
N ILE A 171 6.84 -6.31 -5.76
CA ILE A 171 6.18 -7.31 -4.91
C ILE A 171 6.53 -8.72 -5.43
N ASP A 172 7.14 -9.53 -4.57
CA ASP A 172 7.55 -10.90 -4.87
C ASP A 172 6.79 -11.95 -4.02
N ALA A 173 7.22 -13.21 -4.12
CA ALA A 173 6.56 -14.31 -3.40
C ALA A 173 6.66 -14.16 -1.87
N ARG A 174 7.73 -13.54 -1.34
CA ARG A 174 7.92 -13.33 0.11
C ARG A 174 6.93 -12.30 0.63
N ASP A 175 6.68 -11.24 -0.12
CA ASP A 175 5.64 -10.25 0.21
C ASP A 175 4.26 -10.90 0.31
N LEU A 176 3.93 -11.70 -0.71
CA LEU A 176 2.64 -12.38 -0.77
C LEU A 176 2.48 -13.45 0.30
N GLN A 177 3.56 -13.92 0.94
CA GLN A 177 3.50 -14.88 2.04
C GLN A 177 3.12 -14.26 3.37
N LYS A 178 3.10 -12.92 3.49
CA LYS A 178 2.68 -12.22 4.71
C LYS A 178 1.28 -12.58 5.20
N HIS A 179 0.40 -12.91 4.25
CA HIS A 179 -0.92 -13.47 4.53
C HIS A 179 -1.04 -14.80 3.81
N ASP A 180 -0.83 -15.91 4.49
CA ASP A 180 -0.86 -17.24 3.89
C ASP A 180 -2.21 -17.58 3.25
N THR A 181 -3.31 -17.08 3.83
CA THR A 181 -4.69 -17.35 3.44
C THR A 181 -5.50 -16.06 3.22
N LYS A 182 -6.57 -16.17 2.43
CA LYS A 182 -7.57 -15.08 2.31
C LYS A 182 -8.16 -14.73 3.69
N THR A 183 -8.42 -15.72 4.53
CA THR A 183 -8.97 -15.52 5.88
C THR A 183 -8.04 -14.70 6.76
N ALA A 184 -6.74 -14.98 6.73
CA ALA A 184 -5.73 -14.19 7.45
C ALA A 184 -5.67 -12.74 6.95
N TYR A 185 -5.72 -12.53 5.63
CA TYR A 185 -5.79 -11.19 5.06
C TYR A 185 -7.06 -10.45 5.49
N VAL A 186 -8.22 -11.12 5.50
CA VAL A 186 -9.49 -10.46 5.81
C VAL A 186 -9.73 -10.22 7.30
N SER A 187 -9.00 -10.89 8.19
CA SER A 187 -9.14 -10.71 9.64
C SER A 187 -8.46 -9.44 10.18
N MET A 188 -7.66 -8.75 9.36
CA MET A 188 -7.01 -7.49 9.71
C MET A 188 -7.64 -6.30 8.99
N PRO A 189 -7.53 -5.08 9.55
CA PRO A 189 -7.83 -3.86 8.81
C PRO A 189 -7.05 -3.80 7.49
N ARG A 190 -7.70 -3.34 6.41
CA ARG A 190 -7.16 -3.43 5.05
C ARG A 190 -5.81 -2.72 4.92
N VAL A 191 -5.73 -1.48 5.39
CA VAL A 191 -4.50 -0.67 5.26
C VAL A 191 -3.33 -1.34 5.97
N ALA A 192 -3.54 -1.88 7.19
CA ALA A 192 -2.51 -2.62 7.91
C ALA A 192 -2.11 -3.91 7.17
N ALA A 193 -3.08 -4.71 6.69
CA ALA A 193 -2.81 -5.95 5.98
C ALA A 193 -2.05 -5.71 4.67
N GLN A 194 -2.40 -4.66 3.92
CA GLN A 194 -1.72 -4.25 2.71
C GLN A 194 -0.32 -3.70 3.01
N TRP A 195 -0.17 -2.87 4.04
CA TRP A 195 1.14 -2.35 4.44
C TRP A 195 2.09 -3.46 4.91
N MET A 196 1.61 -4.54 5.55
CA MET A 196 2.44 -5.72 5.82
C MET A 196 3.07 -6.34 4.56
N ILE A 197 2.39 -6.24 3.41
CA ILE A 197 2.88 -6.76 2.11
C ILE A 197 3.94 -5.84 1.52
N VAL A 198 3.83 -4.51 1.70
CA VAL A 198 4.68 -3.55 0.98
C VAL A 198 5.71 -2.82 1.85
N GLY A 199 5.51 -2.76 3.17
CA GLY A 199 6.26 -1.90 4.09
C GLY A 199 7.75 -2.23 4.16
N ARG A 200 8.14 -3.49 3.90
CA ARG A 200 9.56 -3.87 3.84
C ARG A 200 10.36 -3.17 2.74
N HIS A 201 9.69 -2.60 1.74
CA HIS A 201 10.32 -1.87 0.64
C HIS A 201 10.59 -0.40 0.99
N VAL A 202 10.06 0.09 2.12
CA VAL A 202 10.36 1.41 2.68
C VAL A 202 11.52 1.26 3.65
N VAL A 203 12.69 1.75 3.26
CA VAL A 203 13.95 1.57 3.99
C VAL A 203 14.42 2.93 4.51
N PHE A 204 14.45 3.07 5.83
CA PHE A 204 14.92 4.27 6.50
C PHE A 204 16.44 4.37 6.42
N ARG A 205 16.93 5.44 5.79
CA ARG A 205 18.36 5.72 5.60
C ARG A 205 18.69 7.14 6.01
N ARG A 206 19.81 7.27 6.71
CA ARG A 206 20.46 8.55 7.00
C ARG A 206 21.21 9.08 5.78
N ARG A 207 21.60 10.35 5.86
CA ARG A 207 22.41 11.04 4.83
C ARG A 207 23.78 10.40 4.61
N ASP A 208 24.34 9.76 5.63
CA ASP A 208 25.61 9.01 5.55
C ASP A 208 25.45 7.64 4.88
N GLY A 209 24.23 7.25 4.50
CA GLY A 209 23.89 5.97 3.90
C GLY A 209 23.63 4.85 4.91
N GLN A 210 23.76 5.10 6.22
CA GLN A 210 23.45 4.11 7.24
C GLN A 210 21.94 3.80 7.24
N GLN A 211 21.62 2.51 7.24
CA GLN A 211 20.25 2.02 7.31
C GLN A 211 19.82 1.86 8.77
N ASP A 212 18.71 2.48 9.16
CA ASP A 212 18.18 2.40 10.52
C ASP A 212 17.01 1.40 10.67
N GLY A 213 16.55 0.83 9.56
CA GLY A 213 15.49 -0.19 9.55
C GLY A 213 14.65 -0.14 8.28
N THR A 214 13.56 -0.90 8.30
CA THR A 214 12.51 -0.88 7.27
C THR A 214 11.17 -0.62 7.93
N PHE A 215 10.24 0.06 7.26
CA PHE A 215 8.91 0.28 7.81
C PHE A 215 7.98 -0.92 7.60
N GLU A 216 8.42 -2.08 8.07
CA GLU A 216 7.68 -3.32 7.95
C GLU A 216 6.74 -3.50 9.15
N LEU A 217 5.54 -3.99 8.88
CA LEU A 217 4.63 -4.49 9.91
C LEU A 217 4.79 -6.01 10.04
N PHE A 218 4.91 -6.45 11.29
CA PHE A 218 5.03 -7.84 11.69
C PHE A 218 3.77 -8.25 12.45
N ARG A 219 3.39 -9.51 12.31
CA ARG A 219 2.31 -10.12 13.10
C ARG A 219 2.91 -11.29 13.84
N ASP A 220 3.00 -11.16 15.16
CA ASP A 220 3.51 -12.22 16.01
C ASP A 220 2.56 -13.43 15.92
N PRO A 221 3.04 -14.63 15.53
CA PRO A 221 2.17 -15.78 15.34
C PRO A 221 1.63 -16.36 16.66
N THR A 222 2.24 -16.02 17.80
CA THR A 222 1.89 -16.55 19.12
C THR A 222 0.88 -15.64 19.82
N THR A 223 1.14 -14.33 19.82
CA THR A 223 0.31 -13.33 20.51
C THR A 223 -0.70 -12.66 19.60
N ASN A 224 -0.55 -12.77 18.27
CA ASN A 224 -1.26 -11.99 17.25
C ASN A 224 -1.02 -10.47 17.35
N GLU A 225 -0.01 -10.04 18.12
CA GLU A 225 0.39 -8.65 18.24
C GLU A 225 0.93 -8.14 16.90
N ILE A 226 0.64 -6.88 16.59
CA ILE A 226 1.23 -6.19 15.44
C ILE A 226 2.41 -5.37 15.93
N ARG A 227 3.55 -5.48 15.26
CA ARG A 227 4.76 -4.71 15.56
C ARG A 227 5.21 -3.94 14.33
N ALA A 228 5.84 -2.79 14.51
CA ALA A 228 6.29 -1.94 13.42
C ALA A 228 7.80 -1.71 13.48
N ILE A 229 8.45 -1.63 12.33
CA ILE A 229 9.90 -1.35 12.20
C ILE A 229 10.80 -2.52 12.60
N ARG A 230 10.58 -3.10 13.79
CA ARG A 230 11.25 -4.30 14.30
C ARG A 230 10.24 -5.29 14.84
N ASP A 231 10.56 -6.58 14.73
CA ASP A 231 9.77 -7.66 15.31
C ASP A 231 10.16 -7.89 16.78
N GLU A 232 9.97 -6.85 17.59
CA GLU A 232 10.31 -6.80 19.02
C GLU A 232 9.10 -6.26 19.82
N PRO A 233 8.85 -6.73 21.06
CA PRO A 233 7.71 -6.29 21.87
C PRO A 233 7.64 -4.77 22.11
N ASP A 234 8.80 -4.11 22.25
CA ASP A 234 8.88 -2.65 22.43
C ASP A 234 8.39 -1.84 21.21
N PHE A 235 8.17 -2.52 20.09
CA PHE A 235 7.69 -1.97 18.83
C PHE A 235 6.25 -2.38 18.52
N ALA A 236 5.53 -2.88 19.53
CA ALA A 236 4.12 -3.19 19.42
C ALA A 236 3.29 -1.95 19.08
N VAL A 237 2.31 -2.14 18.21
CA VAL A 237 1.29 -1.15 17.89
C VAL A 237 -0.09 -1.73 18.18
N THR A 238 -0.95 -0.94 18.78
CA THR A 238 -2.34 -1.32 19.03
C THR A 238 -3.20 -0.77 17.91
N LEU A 239 -3.81 -1.66 17.11
CA LEU A 239 -4.81 -1.27 16.12
C LEU A 239 -6.18 -1.13 16.81
N ASN A 240 -6.87 -0.04 16.53
CA ASN A 240 -8.14 0.33 17.14
C ASN A 240 -8.07 0.32 18.69
N PRO A 241 -7.15 1.09 19.30
CA PRO A 241 -6.99 1.15 20.74
C PRO A 241 -8.26 1.69 21.41
N PRO A 242 -8.52 1.34 22.69
CA PRO A 242 -9.54 2.03 23.48
C PRO A 242 -9.20 3.53 23.56
N LEU A 243 -10.07 4.34 22.96
CA LEU A 243 -9.96 5.80 22.97
C LEU A 243 -10.62 6.35 24.24
N SER A 244 -9.98 7.30 24.91
CA SER A 244 -10.48 7.85 26.18
C SER A 244 -11.83 8.52 25.98
N THR A 245 -12.82 8.19 26.81
CA THR A 245 -14.14 8.83 26.81
C THR A 245 -14.29 9.92 27.88
N ASP A 246 -13.35 9.96 28.82
CA ASP A 246 -13.54 10.63 30.11
C ASP A 246 -12.94 12.05 30.15
N HIS A 247 -12.30 12.47 29.06
CA HIS A 247 -11.62 13.75 28.93
C HIS A 247 -12.18 14.55 27.75
N VAL A 248 -12.35 15.86 27.96
CA VAL A 248 -12.64 16.79 26.87
C VAL A 248 -11.38 16.84 26.01
N HIS A 249 -11.42 16.10 24.90
CA HIS A 249 -10.32 16.10 23.93
C HIS A 249 -10.03 17.56 23.49
N PRO A 250 -8.76 17.97 23.32
CA PRO A 250 -8.39 19.34 22.97
C PRO A 250 -9.05 19.88 21.69
N LEU A 251 -9.46 18.97 20.80
CA LEU A 251 -10.19 19.26 19.56
C LEU A 251 -11.73 19.21 19.70
N GLN A 252 -12.27 19.18 20.93
CA GLN A 252 -13.68 19.04 21.34
C GLN A 252 -14.40 17.75 20.84
N GLN A 253 -14.89 16.90 21.77
CA GLN A 253 -15.41 15.53 21.53
C GLN A 253 -14.39 14.64 20.82
N HIS A 254 -14.00 13.48 21.38
CA HIS A 254 -12.90 12.66 20.82
C HIS A 254 -13.12 12.37 19.32
N PRO A 255 -12.48 13.10 18.39
CA PRO A 255 -12.96 13.20 17.01
C PRO A 255 -12.82 11.85 16.29
N PHE A 256 -11.88 11.04 16.76
CA PHE A 256 -11.55 9.75 16.15
C PHE A 256 -12.69 8.75 16.32
N GLN A 257 -13.50 8.84 17.40
CA GLN A 257 -14.60 7.92 17.63
C GLN A 257 -15.74 8.10 16.62
N GLN A 258 -16.04 9.35 16.25
CA GLN A 258 -17.11 9.66 15.30
C GLN A 258 -16.71 9.40 13.84
N HIS A 259 -15.41 9.36 13.56
CA HIS A 259 -14.85 9.27 12.22
C HIS A 259 -14.10 7.97 11.94
N LEU A 260 -14.29 6.95 12.78
CA LEU A 260 -13.62 5.66 12.69
C LEU A 260 -13.83 5.00 11.32
N LYS A 261 -12.74 4.78 10.58
CA LYS A 261 -12.74 3.94 9.37
C LYS A 261 -12.45 2.49 9.75
N ARG A 262 -13.37 1.56 9.47
CA ARG A 262 -13.21 0.13 9.81
C ARG A 262 -11.93 -0.49 9.23
N ASP A 263 -11.63 -0.14 7.99
CA ASP A 263 -10.51 -0.71 7.23
C ASP A 263 -9.19 0.06 7.43
N ASP A 264 -9.26 1.19 8.14
CA ASP A 264 -8.15 2.10 8.43
C ASP A 264 -8.29 2.72 9.85
N PRO A 265 -8.32 1.87 10.91
CA PRO A 265 -8.64 2.32 12.26
C PRO A 265 -7.46 3.08 12.91
N PRO A 266 -7.71 3.81 14.00
CA PRO A 266 -6.69 4.47 14.78
C PRO A 266 -5.60 3.50 15.23
N VAL A 267 -4.39 4.03 15.37
CA VAL A 267 -3.23 3.30 15.85
C VAL A 267 -2.80 3.94 17.16
N ARG A 268 -2.26 3.14 18.07
CA ARG A 268 -1.49 3.64 19.21
C ARG A 268 -0.11 2.99 19.20
N SER A 269 0.93 3.81 19.35
CA SER A 269 2.31 3.35 19.37
C SER A 269 3.16 4.17 20.34
N ALA A 270 4.23 3.56 20.88
CA ALA A 270 5.24 4.25 21.68
C ALA A 270 6.57 4.38 20.93
N ILE A 271 6.52 4.27 19.60
CA ILE A 271 7.70 4.18 18.74
C ILE A 271 8.17 5.59 18.40
N GLY A 272 9.43 5.88 18.71
CA GLY A 272 10.08 7.13 18.32
C GLY A 272 11.44 6.87 17.70
N TYR A 273 12.00 7.93 17.12
CA TYR A 273 13.36 7.94 16.60
C TYR A 273 14.19 8.94 17.39
N THR A 274 15.28 8.48 17.99
CA THR A 274 16.21 9.35 18.72
C THR A 274 17.43 9.63 17.86
N LEU A 275 17.92 10.88 17.89
CA LEU A 275 19.21 11.27 17.32
C LEU A 275 20.36 11.13 18.31
N HIS A 276 20.08 10.82 19.58
CA HIS A 276 21.12 10.69 20.59
C HIS A 276 21.97 9.43 20.35
N GLY A 277 23.29 9.56 20.55
CA GLY A 277 24.24 8.47 20.33
C GLY A 277 24.38 8.12 18.85
N GLN A 278 24.10 6.86 18.49
CA GLN A 278 24.22 6.39 17.10
C GLN A 278 22.98 6.67 16.24
N GLY A 279 21.92 7.25 16.81
CA GLY A 279 20.63 7.40 16.15
C GLY A 279 19.90 6.06 16.02
N GLY A 280 18.59 6.04 16.23
CA GLY A 280 17.83 4.80 16.07
C GLY A 280 16.40 4.85 16.56
N TRP A 281 15.64 3.86 16.12
CA TRP A 281 14.28 3.62 16.61
C TRP A 281 14.30 3.03 18.01
N VAL A 282 13.46 3.57 18.89
CA VAL A 282 13.36 3.23 20.31
C VAL A 282 11.91 3.36 20.79
N ALA A 283 11.55 2.67 21.86
CA ALA A 283 10.34 2.98 22.61
C ALA A 283 10.58 4.22 23.48
N ILE A 284 9.84 5.31 23.25
CA ILE A 284 10.08 6.60 23.90
C ILE A 284 9.27 6.80 25.20
N GLY A 285 8.50 5.79 25.62
CA GLY A 285 7.67 5.81 26.84
C GLY A 285 6.45 6.75 26.76
N LEU A 286 6.49 7.77 25.89
CA LEU A 286 5.35 8.54 25.46
C LEU A 286 4.59 7.77 24.38
N GLU A 287 3.28 7.68 24.53
CA GLU A 287 2.40 7.03 23.56
C GLU A 287 1.80 8.08 22.63
N TYR A 288 1.69 7.75 21.36
CA TYR A 288 0.98 8.52 20.36
C TYR A 288 -0.23 7.72 19.91
N ALA A 289 -1.33 8.42 19.64
CA ALA A 289 -2.51 7.88 19.03
C ALA A 289 -2.76 8.58 17.69
N GLU A 290 -2.52 7.87 16.60
CA GLU A 290 -2.79 8.32 15.25
C GLU A 290 -4.22 7.98 14.85
N THR A 291 -4.89 8.86 14.11
CA THR A 291 -6.32 8.67 13.79
C THR A 291 -6.63 7.50 12.87
N SER A 292 -5.61 6.96 12.19
CA SER A 292 -5.75 5.86 11.25
C SER A 292 -4.40 5.19 11.00
N VAL A 293 -4.39 4.01 10.39
CA VAL A 293 -3.16 3.32 9.99
C VAL A 293 -2.44 4.10 8.89
N SER A 294 -3.19 4.69 7.96
CA SER A 294 -2.66 5.58 6.92
C SER A 294 -1.95 6.80 7.52
N THR A 295 -2.55 7.43 8.53
CA THR A 295 -1.93 8.51 9.31
C THR A 295 -0.65 8.04 9.99
N PHE A 296 -0.67 6.91 10.68
CA PHE A 296 0.53 6.32 11.31
C PHE A 296 1.65 6.10 10.30
N ILE A 297 1.32 5.61 9.09
CA ILE A 297 2.31 5.40 8.03
C ILE A 297 2.95 6.73 7.61
N VAL A 298 2.15 7.75 7.30
CA VAL A 298 2.68 9.04 6.85
C VAL A 298 3.45 9.73 7.98
N ASP A 299 2.94 9.68 9.22
CA ASP A 299 3.55 10.31 10.38
C ASP A 299 4.93 9.72 10.69
N VAL A 300 5.08 8.39 10.73
CA VAL A 300 6.37 7.74 10.97
C VAL A 300 7.40 8.10 9.90
N ILE A 301 6.99 8.14 8.61
CA ILE A 301 7.87 8.54 7.51
C ILE A 301 8.28 10.01 7.64
N MET A 302 7.31 10.89 7.89
CA MET A 302 7.51 12.33 8.04
C MET A 302 8.38 12.65 9.25
N TYR A 303 8.16 11.97 10.36
CA TYR A 303 8.90 12.11 11.61
C TYR A 303 10.37 11.71 11.41
N TYR A 304 10.64 10.54 10.84
CA TYR A 304 12.00 10.12 10.53
C TYR A 304 12.70 11.09 9.57
N HIS A 305 11.99 11.57 8.54
CA HIS A 305 12.51 12.57 7.61
C HIS A 305 12.89 13.87 8.31
N SER A 306 12.00 14.35 9.18
CA SER A 306 12.22 15.56 9.96
C SER A 306 13.36 15.44 10.95
N CYS A 307 13.60 14.26 11.53
CA CYS A 307 14.74 14.03 12.43
C CYS A 307 16.08 13.92 11.68
N THR A 308 16.11 13.26 10.51
CA THR A 308 17.39 12.84 9.89
C THR A 308 17.83 13.72 8.72
N HIS A 309 16.90 14.36 8.02
CA HIS A 309 17.18 15.17 6.81
C HIS A 309 16.89 16.64 6.99
N ILE A 310 16.21 17.01 8.07
CA ILE A 310 16.01 18.38 8.43
C ILE A 310 16.78 18.51 9.73
N ASP A 311 17.87 19.28 9.72
CA ASP A 311 18.55 19.57 10.99
C ASP A 311 17.46 20.12 11.91
N VAL A 312 17.18 19.45 13.03
CA VAL A 312 16.00 19.71 13.86
C VAL A 312 16.04 21.13 14.42
N HIS A 313 17.23 21.76 14.40
CA HIS A 313 17.46 23.16 14.72
C HIS A 313 17.30 24.14 13.53
N HIS A 314 17.16 23.63 12.31
CA HIS A 314 16.98 24.36 11.04
C HIS A 314 15.87 23.73 10.18
N ILE A 315 14.70 23.49 10.75
CA ILE A 315 13.49 23.37 9.93
C ILE A 315 13.42 24.64 9.09
N HIS A 316 13.53 24.51 7.75
CA HIS A 316 13.22 25.62 6.85
C HIS A 316 11.73 25.87 6.98
N GLY A 317 11.40 26.73 7.92
CA GLY A 317 10.05 26.90 8.36
C GLY A 317 9.88 28.13 9.21
N ILE A 318 8.62 28.47 9.40
CA ILE A 318 8.19 29.51 10.30
C ILE A 318 7.26 28.90 11.33
N GLN A 319 7.38 29.39 12.55
CA GLN A 319 6.52 29.02 13.66
C GLN A 319 5.89 30.27 14.24
N MET A 320 4.59 30.22 14.53
CA MET A 320 3.87 31.31 15.15
C MET A 320 2.82 30.76 16.12
N GLU A 321 2.64 31.44 17.25
CA GLU A 321 1.48 31.23 18.11
C GLU A 321 0.34 32.13 17.62
N ILE A 322 -0.80 31.52 17.35
CA ILE A 322 -1.99 32.21 16.85
C ILE A 322 -3.13 31.95 17.83
N ASP A 323 -3.81 33.01 18.25
CA ASP A 323 -5.00 32.89 19.08
C ASP A 323 -6.16 32.30 18.27
N CYS A 324 -6.84 31.28 18.81
CA CYS A 324 -7.92 30.55 18.15
C CYS A 324 -9.10 31.45 17.77
N GLY A 325 -9.34 32.52 18.54
CA GLY A 325 -10.42 33.49 18.35
C GLY A 325 -10.15 34.52 17.24
N VAL A 326 -8.91 34.59 16.74
CA VAL A 326 -8.52 35.50 15.65
C VAL A 326 -9.40 35.25 14.41
N ARG A 327 -9.74 36.35 13.71
CA ARG A 327 -10.61 36.35 12.52
C ARG A 327 -11.97 35.65 12.76
N GLY A 328 -12.49 35.74 13.98
CA GLY A 328 -13.83 35.24 14.32
C GLY A 328 -13.89 33.73 14.58
N GLY A 329 -12.82 33.12 15.10
CA GLY A 329 -12.81 31.70 15.47
C GLY A 329 -12.55 30.75 14.29
N TYR A 330 -11.92 31.22 13.21
CA TYR A 330 -11.68 30.39 12.03
C TYR A 330 -10.80 29.18 12.35
N LEU A 331 -9.74 29.36 13.14
CA LEU A 331 -8.86 28.27 13.55
C LEU A 331 -9.57 27.26 14.47
N ASP A 332 -10.42 27.74 15.39
CA ASP A 332 -11.24 26.87 16.23
C ASP A 332 -12.13 25.97 15.35
N THR A 333 -12.85 26.57 14.39
CA THR A 333 -13.70 25.84 13.44
C THR A 333 -12.91 24.86 12.56
N LEU A 334 -11.66 25.16 12.24
CA LEU A 334 -10.77 24.30 11.45
C LEU A 334 -10.35 23.07 12.25
N LEU A 335 -9.97 23.28 13.51
CA LEU A 335 -9.42 22.25 14.40
C LEU A 335 -10.51 21.30 14.93
N THR A 336 -11.77 21.73 14.96
CA THR A 336 -12.92 20.88 15.34
C THR A 336 -13.50 20.08 14.17
N ARG A 337 -12.92 20.14 12.96
CA ARG A 337 -13.38 19.33 11.82
C ARG A 337 -12.98 17.86 11.98
N SER A 338 -13.54 17.03 11.10
CA SER A 338 -13.11 15.63 10.98
C SER A 338 -11.60 15.55 10.78
N PRO A 339 -10.90 14.70 11.55
CA PRO A 339 -9.43 14.60 11.53
C PRO A 339 -8.89 13.96 10.24
N HIS A 340 -9.78 13.45 9.39
CA HIS A 340 -9.47 12.89 8.07
C HIS A 340 -9.78 13.87 6.92
N THR A 341 -10.24 15.08 7.22
CA THR A 341 -10.54 16.08 6.18
C THR A 341 -9.37 17.06 6.07
N PRO A 342 -8.59 17.00 4.97
CA PRO A 342 -7.54 17.97 4.74
C PRO A 342 -8.13 19.37 4.49
N LEU A 343 -7.32 20.41 4.70
CA LEU A 343 -7.68 21.76 4.25
C LEU A 343 -7.87 21.81 2.74
N GLU A 344 -8.62 22.82 2.29
CA GLU A 344 -8.78 23.06 0.87
C GLU A 344 -7.41 23.26 0.21
N GLY A 345 -7.14 22.50 -0.86
CA GLY A 345 -5.87 22.52 -1.57
C GLY A 345 -4.75 21.69 -0.94
N CYS A 346 -4.96 21.07 0.22
CA CYS A 346 -4.05 20.07 0.78
C CYS A 346 -4.37 18.66 0.24
N SER A 347 -3.34 17.82 0.11
CA SER A 347 -3.47 16.46 -0.43
C SER A 347 -3.82 15.43 0.64
N ALA A 348 -3.36 15.64 1.87
CA ALA A 348 -3.61 14.73 2.99
C ALA A 348 -3.59 15.47 4.32
N VAL A 349 -4.11 14.82 5.36
CA VAL A 349 -4.02 15.27 6.75
C VAL A 349 -3.57 14.12 7.63
N VAL A 350 -2.64 14.42 8.53
CA VAL A 350 -2.12 13.52 9.56
C VAL A 350 -2.51 14.12 10.89
N THR A 351 -3.36 13.42 11.64
CA THR A 351 -3.78 13.85 12.97
C THR A 351 -3.26 12.87 14.01
N THR A 352 -2.52 13.38 15.00
CA THR A 352 -1.89 12.59 16.06
C THR A 352 -2.17 13.23 17.42
N GLU A 353 -2.41 12.41 18.43
CA GLU A 353 -2.57 12.83 19.82
C GLU A 353 -1.45 12.22 20.68
N GLU A 354 -0.88 13.00 21.58
CA GLU A 354 0.07 12.55 22.60
C GLU A 354 -0.68 12.07 23.84
N VAL A 355 -0.51 10.80 24.23
CA VAL A 355 -1.21 10.16 25.33
C VAL A 355 -0.20 9.88 26.47
N PRO A 356 -0.52 10.21 27.74
CA PRO A 356 -1.75 10.85 28.25
C PRO A 356 -1.66 12.39 28.33
N VAL A 357 -0.57 13.01 27.83
CA VAL A 357 -0.27 14.45 28.00
C VAL A 357 -1.34 15.34 27.34
N GLY A 358 -2.03 14.83 26.31
CA GLY A 358 -3.18 15.45 25.66
C GLY A 358 -2.83 16.55 24.68
N SER A 359 -1.62 16.59 24.12
CA SER A 359 -1.34 17.50 23.00
C SER A 359 -1.88 16.89 21.71
N ALA A 360 -2.52 17.69 20.87
CA ALA A 360 -3.00 17.26 19.56
C ALA A 360 -2.23 17.98 18.44
N TYR A 361 -1.91 17.22 17.39
CA TYR A 361 -1.20 17.68 16.21
C TYR A 361 -2.08 17.42 14.99
N GLN A 362 -2.28 18.43 14.16
CA GLN A 362 -2.95 18.27 12.87
C GLN A 362 -2.04 18.81 11.77
N THR A 363 -1.46 17.91 11.00
CA THR A 363 -0.51 18.22 9.93
C THR A 363 -1.19 18.05 8.58
N HIS A 364 -1.29 19.14 7.81
CA HIS A 364 -1.87 19.15 6.47
C HIS A 364 -0.77 19.21 5.43
N LEU A 365 -0.72 18.22 4.54
CA LEU A 365 0.24 18.14 3.46
C LEU A 365 -0.18 19.06 2.30
N LEU A 366 0.60 20.12 2.05
CA LEU A 366 0.34 21.14 1.02
C LEU A 366 0.69 20.67 -0.39
N THR A 367 1.58 19.69 -0.49
CA THR A 367 2.08 19.11 -1.73
C THR A 367 1.41 17.77 -2.00
N ALA A 368 1.15 17.47 -3.26
CA ALA A 368 0.77 16.14 -3.67
C ALA A 368 1.94 15.17 -3.50
N PHE A 369 1.65 13.88 -3.42
CA PHE A 369 2.66 12.84 -3.22
C PHE A 369 3.59 12.63 -4.42
N ASP A 370 3.33 13.31 -5.55
CA ASP A 370 4.14 13.34 -6.76
C ASP A 370 4.80 14.71 -7.03
N ASP A 371 4.62 15.69 -6.14
CA ASP A 371 5.31 16.98 -6.24
C ASP A 371 6.84 16.79 -6.01
N PRO A 372 7.70 17.67 -6.55
CA PRO A 372 9.16 17.52 -6.46
C PRO A 372 9.75 17.86 -5.08
N PHE A 373 8.93 18.33 -4.15
CA PHE A 373 9.29 18.65 -2.78
C PHE A 373 8.08 18.42 -1.87
N ILE A 374 8.34 18.36 -0.57
CA ILE A 374 7.35 18.13 0.48
C ILE A 374 7.13 19.45 1.20
N ALA A 375 5.88 19.88 1.35
CA ALA A 375 5.51 20.98 2.22
C ALA A 375 4.28 20.65 3.05
N TRP A 376 4.26 21.09 4.29
CA TRP A 376 3.14 20.87 5.19
C TRP A 376 2.96 22.04 6.15
N VAL A 377 1.74 22.20 6.63
CA VAL A 377 1.42 23.06 7.77
C VAL A 377 0.92 22.19 8.92
N GLN A 378 1.52 22.35 10.09
CA GLN A 378 1.14 21.67 11.31
C GLN A 378 0.52 22.65 12.30
N PHE A 379 -0.61 22.27 12.87
CA PHE A 379 -1.20 22.93 14.02
C PHE A 379 -0.99 22.07 15.26
N ARG A 380 -0.41 22.65 16.29
CA ARG A 380 -0.24 22.03 17.60
C ARG A 380 -1.12 22.72 18.63
N VAL A 381 -2.00 21.95 19.24
CA VAL A 381 -2.89 22.36 20.33
C VAL A 381 -2.35 21.74 21.61
N ARG A 382 -2.01 22.58 22.59
CA ARG A 382 -1.59 22.11 23.92
C ARG A 382 -2.81 21.99 24.83
N LEU A 383 -2.80 20.99 25.71
CA LEU A 383 -3.88 20.73 26.66
C LEU A 383 -4.10 21.90 27.64
N ASP A 384 -3.04 22.59 28.02
CA ASP A 384 -3.08 23.66 29.03
C ASP A 384 -3.43 25.05 28.45
N HIS A 385 -3.44 25.20 27.11
CA HIS A 385 -3.63 26.49 26.44
C HIS A 385 -4.54 26.36 25.20
N HIS A 386 -5.82 26.05 25.39
CA HIS A 386 -6.80 25.94 24.28
C HIS A 386 -7.02 27.24 23.49
N GLN A 387 -6.56 28.38 24.01
CA GLN A 387 -6.72 29.68 23.33
C GLN A 387 -5.64 29.94 22.28
N THR A 388 -4.51 29.23 22.32
CA THR A 388 -3.40 29.46 21.38
C THR A 388 -3.02 28.16 20.66
N VAL A 389 -2.80 28.29 19.36
CA VAL A 389 -2.35 27.22 18.48
C VAL A 389 -0.97 27.58 17.96
N THR A 390 -0.02 26.66 18.12
CA THR A 390 1.27 26.81 17.43
C THR A 390 1.11 26.31 16.00
N ALA A 391 1.19 27.22 15.03
CA ALA A 391 1.25 26.88 13.62
C ALA A 391 2.71 26.79 13.17
N VAL A 392 3.05 25.71 12.46
CA VAL A 392 4.39 25.47 11.89
C VAL A 392 4.24 25.20 10.41
N LEU A 393 4.96 25.94 9.57
CA LEU A 393 5.07 25.67 8.13
C LEU A 393 6.48 25.18 7.87
N ALA A 394 6.60 24.03 7.20
CA ALA A 394 7.89 23.44 6.88
C ALA A 394 7.91 22.94 5.44
N THR A 395 9.10 22.92 4.84
CA THR A 395 9.27 22.53 3.44
C THR A 395 10.64 21.95 3.14
N THR A 396 10.70 21.10 2.12
CA THR A 396 11.93 20.66 1.45
C THR A 396 12.17 21.38 0.11
N GLU A 397 11.34 22.39 -0.22
CA GLU A 397 11.56 23.27 -1.37
C GLU A 397 12.97 23.88 -1.31
N GLN A 398 13.74 23.75 -2.39
CA GLN A 398 15.05 24.38 -2.51
C GLN A 398 14.92 25.91 -2.35
N PRO A 399 15.64 26.52 -1.39
CA PRO A 399 15.53 27.96 -1.16
C PRO A 399 16.07 28.74 -2.36
N VAL A 400 15.41 29.84 -2.70
CA VAL A 400 15.91 30.85 -3.65
C VAL A 400 16.36 32.11 -2.90
N GLY A 401 17.21 32.92 -3.54
CA GLY A 401 17.66 34.19 -2.96
C GLY A 401 18.70 34.03 -1.83
N SER A 402 18.75 34.99 -0.93
CA SER A 402 19.68 35.05 0.19
C SER A 402 19.18 34.18 1.36
N PRO A 403 20.06 33.50 2.12
CA PRO A 403 19.68 32.81 3.35
C PRO A 403 19.02 33.71 4.40
N TYR A 404 19.26 35.02 4.31
CA TYR A 404 18.70 36.05 5.20
C TYR A 404 17.36 36.61 4.73
N ASP A 405 16.88 36.24 3.54
CA ASP A 405 15.58 36.67 3.06
C ASP A 405 14.45 36.02 3.87
N ALA A 406 13.31 36.70 3.95
CA ALA A 406 12.13 36.17 4.63
C ALA A 406 11.67 34.84 3.99
N PHE A 407 11.04 33.98 4.80
CA PHE A 407 10.57 32.66 4.34
C PHE A 407 9.71 32.71 3.05
N PRO A 408 8.74 33.65 2.91
CA PRO A 408 7.96 33.80 1.67
C PRO A 408 8.79 34.05 0.40
N VAL A 409 9.93 34.72 0.55
CA VAL A 409 10.86 35.03 -0.55
C VAL A 409 11.71 33.81 -0.87
N ARG A 410 12.17 33.10 0.16
CA ARG A 410 13.03 31.91 -0.01
C ARG A 410 12.28 30.70 -0.54
N HIS A 411 11.01 30.53 -0.19
CA HIS A 411 10.20 29.34 -0.52
C HIS A 411 8.86 29.74 -1.16
N PRO A 412 8.89 30.33 -2.37
CA PRO A 412 7.70 30.91 -2.99
C PRO A 412 6.62 29.88 -3.32
N GLN A 413 6.98 28.65 -3.70
CA GLN A 413 6.00 27.62 -4.07
C GLN A 413 5.25 27.11 -2.85
N THR A 414 5.96 26.83 -1.76
CA THR A 414 5.41 26.48 -0.45
C THR A 414 4.47 27.58 0.03
N THR A 415 4.94 28.83 -0.03
CA THR A 415 4.18 30.00 0.44
C THR A 415 2.89 30.18 -0.36
N ALA A 416 2.93 30.02 -1.69
CA ALA A 416 1.75 30.10 -2.52
C ALA A 416 0.69 29.04 -2.17
N ARG A 417 1.13 27.80 -1.89
CA ARG A 417 0.25 26.70 -1.46
C ARG A 417 -0.31 26.94 -0.07
N ALA A 418 0.54 27.29 0.90
CA ALA A 418 0.13 27.64 2.26
C ALA A 418 -0.88 28.79 2.26
N ARG A 419 -0.66 29.84 1.46
CA ARG A 419 -1.57 30.98 1.35
C ARG A 419 -2.95 30.58 0.85
N ARG A 420 -3.01 29.66 -0.13
CA ARG A 420 -4.28 29.12 -0.63
C ARG A 420 -5.01 28.33 0.45
N SER A 421 -4.33 27.42 1.14
CA SER A 421 -4.96 26.50 2.09
C SER A 421 -5.32 27.13 3.43
N LEU A 422 -4.54 28.12 3.89
CA LEU A 422 -4.78 28.80 5.17
C LEU A 422 -5.84 29.90 5.08
N GLY A 423 -6.20 30.34 3.87
CA GLY A 423 -7.23 31.35 3.65
C GLY A 423 -7.02 32.61 4.49
N PHE A 424 -7.96 32.90 5.39
CA PHE A 424 -7.95 34.10 6.24
C PHE A 424 -6.81 34.17 7.25
N ILE A 425 -6.16 33.04 7.56
CA ILE A 425 -5.03 32.98 8.50
C ILE A 425 -3.71 33.26 7.81
N ALA A 426 -3.64 33.11 6.49
CA ALA A 426 -2.40 33.28 5.73
C ALA A 426 -1.72 34.64 5.96
N PRO A 427 -2.42 35.80 5.99
CA PRO A 427 -1.74 37.09 6.19
C PRO A 427 -1.16 37.27 7.60
N VAL A 428 -1.81 36.70 8.62
CA VAL A 428 -1.30 36.72 10.00
C VAL A 428 -0.05 35.85 10.08
N PHE A 429 -0.14 34.63 9.54
CA PHE A 429 0.91 33.62 9.67
C PHE A 429 2.12 33.84 8.76
N LEU A 430 1.91 34.19 7.49
CA LEU A 430 2.98 34.34 6.49
C LEU A 430 3.55 35.75 6.43
N ASP A 431 2.71 36.77 6.66
CA ASP A 431 3.07 38.17 6.47
C ASP A 431 3.23 38.93 7.80
N GLY A 432 3.00 38.27 8.94
CA GLY A 432 3.15 38.85 10.28
C GLY A 432 2.14 39.96 10.59
N GLN A 433 0.98 39.97 9.91
CA GLN A 433 -0.06 40.94 10.20
C GLN A 433 -0.58 40.73 11.62
N THR A 434 -0.79 41.83 12.34
CA THR A 434 -1.46 41.76 13.64
C THR A 434 -2.87 41.18 13.48
N PRO A 435 -3.25 40.24 14.36
CA PRO A 435 -4.49 39.47 14.26
C PRO A 435 -5.78 40.29 14.14
#